data_AF-A0A158DSM3-F1
#
_entry.id   AF-A0A158DSM3-F1
#
_cell.length_a   1.000
_cell.length_b   1.000
_cell.length_c   1.000
_cell.angle_alpha   90.00
_cell.angle_beta   90.00
_cell.angle_gamma   90.00
#
_symmetry.space_group_name_H-M   'P 1'
#
loop_
_entity.id
_entity.type
_entity.pdbx_description
1 polymer ?
#
loop_
_entity_poly.entity_id
_entity_poly.type
_entity_poly.pdbx_seq_one_letter_code
_entity_poly.pdbx_strand_id
1 'polypeptide(L)' 'MSKFQIKPSTGGGAGKPTTRQEFVSGAALVQSQAGTRPPKPVRLNLDLDPEVHKQLKLRAVENGTTVAKLVRDLITRELG' A
#
# COMPACT_ATOMS: atom_id res chain seq x y z
N MET A 1 31.29 -7.11 0.31
CA MET A 1 31.49 -5.77 0.93
C MET A 1 31.01 -4.70 -0.05
N SER A 2 29.69 -4.49 -0.17
CA SER A 2 29.15 -3.50 -1.13
C SER A 2 29.10 -2.12 -0.48
N LYS A 3 29.96 -1.21 -0.93
CA LYS A 3 30.03 0.19 -0.48
C LYS A 3 28.84 0.96 -1.06
N PHE A 4 27.81 1.18 -0.27
CA PHE A 4 26.84 2.24 -0.55
C PHE A 4 27.56 3.59 -0.43
N GLN A 5 27.87 4.22 -1.57
CA GLN A 5 28.38 5.60 -1.59
C GLN A 5 27.20 6.56 -1.63
N ILE A 6 26.82 7.09 -0.47
CA ILE A 6 25.94 8.27 -0.41
C ILE A 6 26.81 9.47 -0.73
N LYS A 7 26.88 9.87 -2.01
CA LYS A 7 27.43 11.18 -2.38
C LYS A 7 26.44 12.24 -1.87
N PRO A 8 26.85 13.20 -1.02
CA PRO A 8 25.99 14.33 -0.72
C PRO A 8 25.74 15.06 -2.05
N SER A 9 24.49 15.06 -2.49
CA SER A 9 24.06 15.93 -3.58
C SER A 9 24.25 17.37 -3.11
N THR A 10 25.27 18.03 -3.62
CA THR A 10 25.36 19.50 -3.68
C THR A 10 24.35 19.99 -4.72
N GLY A 11 23.08 19.75 -4.43
CA GLY A 11 21.94 20.28 -5.16
C GLY A 11 21.48 21.57 -4.50
N GLY A 12 21.63 22.68 -5.23
CA GLY A 12 20.86 23.93 -5.17
C GLY A 12 20.31 24.40 -3.83
N GLY A 13 20.80 25.56 -3.37
CA GLY A 13 20.32 26.22 -2.17
C GLY A 13 18.82 26.45 -2.14
N ALA A 14 18.10 25.60 -1.39
CA ALA A 14 16.95 26.03 -0.63
C ALA A 14 17.49 26.46 0.73
N GLY A 15 17.61 27.77 0.94
CA GLY A 15 18.07 28.34 2.21
C GLY A 15 17.25 27.74 3.36
N LYS A 16 17.94 27.29 4.41
CA LYS A 16 17.27 26.91 5.66
C LYS A 16 16.46 28.14 6.12
N PRO A 17 15.20 27.98 6.56
CA PRO A 17 14.41 29.11 7.01
C PRO A 17 15.18 29.82 8.12
N THR A 18 15.45 31.10 7.91
CA THR A 18 16.31 31.89 8.80
C THR A 18 15.49 32.41 9.98
N THR A 19 14.17 32.41 9.85
CA THR A 19 13.23 32.84 10.88
C THR A 19 12.18 31.76 11.18
N ARG A 20 11.65 31.78 12.41
CA ARG A 20 10.52 30.89 12.80
C ARG A 20 9.31 31.08 11.88
N GLN A 21 9.10 32.30 11.39
CA GLN A 21 7.96 32.65 10.56
C GLN A 21 8.06 32.03 9.16
N GLU A 22 9.25 32.01 8.56
CA GLU A 22 9.53 31.32 7.29
C GLU A 22 9.37 29.80 7.40
N PHE A 23 9.75 29.23 8.55
CA PHE A 23 9.54 27.81 8.80
C PHE A 23 8.05 27.45 8.88
N VAL A 24 7.27 28.27 9.60
CA VAL A 24 5.81 28.06 9.75
C VAL A 24 5.08 28.27 8.42
N SER A 25 5.44 29.30 7.65
CA SER A 25 4.83 29.55 6.34
C SER A 25 5.16 28.46 5.33
N GLY A 26 6.41 27.98 5.30
CA GLY A 26 6.82 26.84 4.48
C GLY A 26 6.06 25.56 4.84
N ALA A 27 5.84 25.30 6.13
CA ALA A 27 5.08 24.15 6.59
C ALA A 27 3.57 24.25 6.27
N ALA A 28 3.00 25.45 6.33
CA ALA A 28 1.59 25.69 6.01
C ALA A 28 1.25 25.48 4.51
N LEU A 29 2.24 25.61 3.63
CA LEU A 29 2.09 25.36 2.19
C LEU A 29 2.23 23.89 1.81
N VAL A 30 2.68 23.02 2.73
CA VAL A 30 2.72 21.57 2.51
C VAL A 30 1.32 21.02 2.72
N GLN A 31 0.52 21.02 1.67
CA GLN A 31 -0.69 20.21 1.63
C GLN A 31 -0.30 18.76 1.91
N SER A 32 -0.87 18.19 2.96
CA SER A 32 -0.65 16.78 3.29
C SER A 32 -0.98 15.95 2.05
N GLN A 33 -0.04 15.16 1.55
CA GLN A 33 -0.31 14.12 0.54
C GLN A 33 -1.20 12.99 1.10
N ALA A 34 -2.01 13.26 2.12
CA ALA A 34 -3.16 12.47 2.49
C ALA A 34 -4.24 12.64 1.41
N GLY A 35 -3.91 12.29 0.17
CA GLY A 35 -4.90 12.02 -0.84
C GLY A 35 -5.82 10.91 -0.34
N THR A 36 -7.03 10.85 -0.92
CA THR A 36 -8.04 9.82 -0.73
C THR A 36 -7.48 8.44 -1.08
N ARG A 37 -6.71 7.86 -0.15
CA ARG A 37 -6.15 6.53 -0.30
C ARG A 37 -7.33 5.56 -0.22
N PRO A 38 -7.45 4.59 -1.15
CA PRO A 38 -8.46 3.56 -1.00
C PRO A 38 -8.31 2.88 0.36
N PRO A 39 -9.42 2.58 1.06
CA PRO A 39 -9.37 2.01 2.39
C PRO A 39 -8.55 0.73 2.35
N LYS A 40 -7.65 0.60 3.33
CA LYS A 40 -6.78 -0.58 3.43
C LYS A 40 -7.67 -1.83 3.64
N PRO A 41 -7.47 -2.91 2.88
CA PRO A 41 -8.21 -4.14 3.10
C PRO A 41 -8.03 -4.66 4.53
N VAL A 42 -9.11 -5.15 5.12
CA VAL A 42 -9.12 -5.82 6.43
C VAL A 42 -8.76 -7.30 6.24
N ARG A 43 -7.93 -7.85 7.13
CA ARG A 43 -7.57 -9.28 7.10
C ARG A 43 -8.70 -10.12 7.66
N LEU A 44 -9.09 -11.15 6.92
CA LEU A 44 -10.04 -12.17 7.34
C LEU A 44 -9.28 -13.50 7.48
N ASN A 45 -9.32 -14.10 8.66
CA ASN A 45 -8.80 -15.46 8.89
C ASN A 45 -9.96 -16.44 8.69
N LEU A 46 -9.70 -17.51 7.93
CA LEU A 46 -10.71 -18.52 7.57
C LEU A 46 -10.16 -19.89 7.89
N ASP A 47 -10.95 -20.67 8.64
CA ASP A 47 -10.70 -22.09 8.81
C ASP A 47 -11.49 -22.84 7.72
N LEU A 48 -10.76 -23.55 6.87
CA LEU A 48 -11.33 -24.30 5.75
C LEU A 48 -10.94 -25.76 5.89
N ASP A 49 -11.88 -26.64 5.56
CA ASP A 49 -11.57 -28.06 5.38
C ASP A 49 -10.44 -28.23 4.32
N PRO A 50 -9.49 -29.15 4.51
CA PRO A 50 -8.37 -29.34 3.60
C PRO A 50 -8.79 -29.62 2.15
N GLU A 51 -9.87 -30.38 1.93
CA GLU A 51 -10.34 -30.71 0.59
C GLU A 51 -11.00 -29.49 -0.06
N VAL A 52 -11.75 -28.71 0.72
CA VAL A 52 -12.33 -27.43 0.26
C VAL A 52 -11.22 -26.45 -0.13
N HIS A 53 -10.17 -26.35 0.68
CA HIS A 53 -9.03 -25.48 0.38
C HIS A 53 -8.29 -25.92 -0.91
N LYS A 54 -8.19 -27.23 -1.16
CA LYS A 54 -7.61 -27.78 -2.39
C LYS A 54 -8.47 -27.45 -3.62
N GLN A 55 -9.79 -27.68 -3.55
CA GLN A 55 -10.71 -27.33 -4.64
C GLN A 55 -10.68 -25.82 -4.93
N LEU A 56 -10.60 -24.99 -3.89
CA LEU A 56 -10.47 -23.55 -4.02
C LEU A 56 -9.18 -23.14 -4.76
N LYS A 57 -8.06 -23.82 -4.49
CA LYS A 57 -6.80 -23.61 -5.22
C LYS A 57 -6.92 -24.01 -6.69
N LEU A 58 -7.51 -25.17 -6.98
CA LEU A 58 -7.70 -25.63 -8.35
C LEU A 58 -8.54 -24.64 -9.16
N ARG A 59 -9.68 -24.19 -8.62
CA ARG A 59 -10.50 -23.14 -9.25
C ARG A 59 -9.75 -21.84 -9.48
N ALA A 60 -8.90 -21.44 -8.55
CA ALA A 60 -8.11 -20.22 -8.71
C ALA A 60 -7.12 -20.35 -9.89
N VAL A 61 -6.48 -21.52 -10.04
CA VAL A 61 -5.59 -21.82 -11.17
C VAL A 61 -6.35 -21.85 -12.49
N GLU A 62 -7.49 -22.55 -12.54
CA GLU A 62 -8.35 -22.63 -13.75
C GLU A 62 -8.79 -21.24 -14.24
N ASN A 63 -9.09 -20.34 -13.31
CA ASN A 63 -9.52 -18.97 -13.61
C ASN A 63 -8.35 -17.98 -13.81
N GLY A 64 -7.09 -18.43 -13.75
CA GLY A 64 -5.92 -17.57 -13.87
C GLY A 64 -5.85 -16.46 -12.80
N THR A 65 -6.36 -16.74 -11.60
CA THR A 65 -6.49 -15.76 -10.50
C THR A 65 -5.84 -16.27 -9.22
N THR A 66 -5.77 -15.42 -8.19
CA THR A 66 -5.30 -15.83 -6.86
C THR A 66 -6.46 -16.31 -6.02
N VAL A 67 -6.19 -17.23 -5.08
CA VAL A 67 -7.19 -17.67 -4.08
C VAL A 67 -7.79 -16.47 -3.35
N ALA A 68 -6.97 -15.50 -2.95
CA ALA A 68 -7.45 -14.30 -2.25
C ALA A 68 -8.35 -13.40 -3.13
N LYS A 69 -8.14 -13.36 -4.45
CA LYS A 69 -9.02 -12.64 -5.37
C LYS A 69 -10.32 -13.43 -5.58
N LEU A 70 -10.24 -14.74 -5.79
CA LEU A 70 -11.40 -15.62 -5.92
C LEU A 70 -12.33 -15.50 -4.69
N VAL A 71 -11.77 -15.56 -3.48
CA VAL A 71 -12.53 -15.41 -2.23
C VAL A 71 -13.20 -14.04 -2.15
N ARG A 72 -12.50 -12.97 -2.51
CA ARG A 72 -13.09 -11.62 -2.55
C ARG A 72 -14.24 -11.55 -3.56
N ASP A 73 -14.06 -12.08 -4.76
CA ASP A 73 -15.07 -12.06 -5.81
C ASP A 73 -16.32 -12.89 -5.41
N LEU A 74 -16.13 -14.01 -4.72
CA LEU A 74 -17.21 -14.80 -4.14
C LEU A 74 -17.96 -14.01 -3.05
N ILE A 75 -17.25 -13.37 -2.12
CA ILE A 75 -17.86 -12.55 -1.07
C ILE A 75 -18.64 -11.39 -1.68
N THR A 76 -18.07 -10.67 -2.65
CA THR A 76 -18.77 -9.57 -3.34
C THR A 76 -20.02 -10.07 -4.05
N ARG A 77 -19.95 -11.22 -4.74
CA ARG A 77 -21.13 -11.81 -5.40
C ARG A 77 -22.26 -12.12 -4.42
N GLU A 78 -21.95 -12.61 -3.23
CA GLU A 78 -22.94 -12.93 -2.21
C GLU A 78 -23.51 -11.69 -1.50
N LEU A 79 -22.72 -10.62 -1.37
CA LEU A 79 -23.13 -9.39 -0.66
C LEU A 79 -23.76 -8.30 -1.56
N GLY A 80 -23.54 -8.36 -2.88
CA GLY A 80 -24.00 -7.36 -3.85
C GLY A 80 -23.00 -6.23 -4.10
#